data_AF-A0A427AEI2-F1
#
_entry.id   AF-A0A427AEI2-F1
#
_cell.length_a   1.000
_cell.length_b   1.000
_cell.length_c   1.000
_cell.angle_alpha   90.00
_cell.angle_beta   90.00
_cell.angle_gamma   90.00
#
_symmetry.space_group_name_H-M   'P 1'
#
loop_
_entity.id
_entity.type
_entity.pdbx_description
1 polymer ?
#
loop_
_entity_poly.entity_id
_entity_poly.type
_entity_poly.pdbx_seq_one_letter_code
_entity_poly.pdbx_strand_id
1 'polypeptide(L)'
;MQASATVEGRKRIIYLGDGKGDYCPSLRLNKEDYVMPRKKYPLWELIVDGPPEGALRASIHEWSDAEELEEVLLRLVNESVTADRGKVDNQLVSVDCKFQTTPLSSHEANLPKPLPVPH
;
A
#
# COMPACT_ATOMS: atom_id res chain seq x y z
N MET A 1 12.69 -10.16 -32.53
CA MET A 1 13.25 -10.12 -31.16
C MET A 1 12.16 -10.59 -30.21
N GLN A 2 12.20 -11.84 -29.75
CA GLN A 2 11.31 -12.32 -28.69
C GLN A 2 11.90 -11.87 -27.35
N ALA A 3 11.17 -11.06 -26.59
CA ALA A 3 11.48 -10.85 -25.18
C ALA A 3 10.99 -12.09 -24.42
N SER A 4 11.92 -12.92 -23.96
CA SER A 4 11.63 -13.90 -22.92
C SER A 4 11.21 -13.13 -21.67
N ALA A 5 9.91 -13.01 -21.44
CA ALA A 5 9.40 -12.72 -20.11
C ALA A 5 9.73 -13.95 -19.27
N THR A 6 10.74 -13.82 -18.41
CA THR A 6 10.84 -14.70 -17.24
C THR A 6 9.49 -14.64 -16.54
N VAL A 7 8.89 -15.81 -16.26
CA VAL A 7 7.72 -15.89 -15.39
C VAL A 7 8.21 -15.61 -13.97
N GLU A 8 8.58 -14.36 -13.69
CA GLU A 8 8.46 -13.82 -12.35
C GLU A 8 6.95 -13.72 -12.11
N GLY A 9 6.43 -14.52 -11.18
CA GLY A 9 5.02 -14.47 -10.80
C GLY A 9 4.61 -13.03 -10.53
N ARG A 10 3.39 -12.66 -10.90
CA ARG A 10 2.87 -11.32 -10.64
C ARG A 10 2.97 -11.04 -9.14
N LYS A 11 3.69 -9.96 -8.78
CA LYS A 11 3.76 -9.48 -7.39
C LYS A 11 2.40 -8.97 -6.94
N ARG A 12 1.96 -9.41 -5.76
CA ARG A 12 0.75 -8.89 -5.10
C ARG A 12 1.04 -7.53 -4.48
N ILE A 13 0.13 -6.58 -4.63
CA ILE A 13 0.25 -5.23 -4.05
C ILE A 13 -0.61 -5.13 -2.80
N ILE A 14 -0.07 -4.49 -1.75
CA ILE A 14 -0.82 -4.05 -0.56
C ILE A 14 -0.76 -2.53 -0.52
N TYR A 15 -1.89 -1.86 -0.67
CA TYR A 15 -1.98 -0.39 -0.66
C TYR A 15 -2.54 0.10 0.67
N LEU A 16 -1.80 0.92 1.40
CA LEU A 16 -2.23 1.55 2.65
C LEU A 16 -2.60 3.01 2.39
N GLY A 17 -3.71 3.48 2.94
CA GLY A 17 -4.11 4.88 2.80
C GLY A 17 -5.24 5.28 3.73
N ASP A 18 -5.40 6.58 3.92
CA ASP A 18 -6.47 7.19 4.69
C ASP A 18 -7.08 8.41 3.98
N GLY A 19 -6.39 8.98 2.98
CA GLY A 19 -6.78 10.22 2.32
C GLY A 19 -7.74 10.01 1.15
N LYS A 20 -8.49 11.07 0.82
CA LYS A 20 -9.35 11.09 -0.37
C LYS A 20 -8.57 10.84 -1.68
N GLY A 21 -7.32 11.29 -1.74
CA GLY A 21 -6.43 11.09 -2.88
C GLY A 21 -6.07 9.62 -3.15
N ASP A 22 -6.20 8.76 -2.14
CA ASP A 22 -5.89 7.34 -2.22
C ASP A 22 -6.97 6.52 -2.91
N TYR A 23 -8.16 7.09 -3.12
CA TYR A 23 -9.26 6.35 -3.74
C TYR A 23 -8.95 6.02 -5.20
N CYS A 24 -8.43 6.99 -5.98
CA CYS A 24 -8.09 6.77 -7.39
C CYS A 24 -7.04 5.66 -7.62
N PRO A 25 -5.89 5.61 -6.92
CA PRO A 25 -4.95 4.50 -7.05
C PRO A 25 -5.54 3.17 -6.55
N SER A 26 -6.42 3.19 -5.53
CA SER A 26 -7.10 1.97 -5.04
C SER A 26 -7.96 1.30 -6.11
N LEU A 27 -8.60 2.08 -6.99
CA LEU A 27 -9.39 1.55 -8.12
C LEU A 27 -8.55 0.83 -9.19
N ARG A 28 -7.23 1.06 -9.22
CA ARG A 28 -6.31 0.44 -10.20
C ARG A 28 -5.80 -0.92 -9.74
N LEU A 29 -6.07 -1.29 -8.50
CA LEU A 29 -5.68 -2.58 -7.93
C LEU A 29 -6.53 -3.70 -8.55
N ASN A 30 -5.93 -4.87 -8.68
CA ASN A 30 -6.62 -6.04 -9.20
C ASN A 30 -7.25 -6.86 -8.06
N LYS A 31 -7.95 -7.94 -8.44
CA LYS A 31 -8.67 -8.81 -7.50
C LYS A 31 -7.79 -9.51 -6.47
N GLU A 32 -6.54 -9.79 -6.85
CA GLU A 32 -5.56 -10.46 -6.01
C GLU A 32 -4.82 -9.48 -5.10
N ASP A 33 -4.95 -8.17 -5.31
CA ASP A 33 -4.29 -7.14 -4.52
C ASP A 33 -5.16 -6.76 -3.30
N TYR A 34 -4.55 -6.06 -2.35
CA TYR A 34 -5.18 -5.64 -1.09
C TYR A 34 -5.17 -4.12 -0.96
N VAL A 35 -6.25 -3.56 -0.42
CA VAL A 35 -6.34 -2.16 0.03
C VAL A 35 -6.62 -2.13 1.52
N MET A 36 -5.90 -1.28 2.25
CA MET A 36 -5.97 -1.15 3.70
C MET A 36 -6.39 0.26 4.12
N PRO A 37 -7.69 0.60 4.05
CA PRO A 37 -8.19 1.92 4.38
C PRO A 37 -8.31 2.13 5.89
N ARG A 38 -7.85 3.28 6.39
CA ARG A 38 -8.03 3.63 7.81
C ARG A 38 -9.48 3.99 8.13
N LYS A 39 -10.08 3.35 9.13
CA LYS A 39 -11.47 3.61 9.54
C LYS A 39 -11.67 5.05 9.97
N LYS A 40 -12.82 5.62 9.60
CA LYS A 40 -13.22 7.02 9.92
C LYS A 40 -12.35 8.08 9.25
N TYR A 41 -11.71 7.74 8.14
CA TYR A 41 -10.98 8.67 7.27
C TYR A 41 -11.55 8.64 5.85
N PRO A 42 -11.28 9.67 5.03
CA PRO A 42 -11.94 9.84 3.74
C PRO A 42 -11.82 8.67 2.77
N LEU A 43 -10.70 7.93 2.75
CA LEU A 43 -10.58 6.74 1.90
C LEU A 43 -11.62 5.66 2.29
N TRP A 44 -11.75 5.40 3.58
CA TRP A 44 -12.66 4.39 4.11
C TRP A 44 -14.11 4.80 3.89
N GLU A 45 -14.46 6.07 4.13
CA GLU A 45 -15.80 6.61 3.87
C GLU A 45 -16.20 6.39 2.40
N LEU A 46 -15.32 6.74 1.44
CA LEU A 46 -15.59 6.54 0.01
C LEU A 46 -15.78 5.07 -0.38
N ILE A 47 -15.14 4.15 0.33
CA ILE A 47 -15.26 2.70 0.10
C ILE A 47 -16.54 2.15 0.72
N VAL A 48 -16.91 2.59 1.92
CA VAL A 48 -18.11 2.14 2.65
C VAL A 48 -19.39 2.75 2.09
N ASP A 49 -19.35 4.00 1.64
CA ASP A 49 -20.49 4.71 1.02
C ASP A 49 -20.91 4.10 -0.32
N GLY A 50 -20.15 3.13 -0.83
CA GLY A 50 -20.50 2.32 -1.98
C GLY A 50 -19.90 2.86 -3.27
N PRO A 51 -18.70 2.41 -3.69
CA PRO A 51 -18.27 2.58 -5.06
C PRO A 51 -19.33 2.00 -6.01
N PRO A 52 -19.42 2.49 -7.26
CA PRO A 52 -20.18 1.80 -8.30
C PRO A 52 -19.82 0.32 -8.31
N GLU A 53 -20.81 -0.56 -8.48
CA GLU A 53 -20.62 -2.01 -8.39
C GLU A 53 -19.40 -2.46 -9.23
N GLY A 54 -18.44 -3.11 -8.58
CA GLY A 54 -17.22 -3.62 -9.24
C GLY A 54 -16.11 -2.60 -9.51
N ALA A 55 -16.24 -1.33 -9.12
CA ALA A 55 -15.17 -0.35 -9.32
C ALA A 55 -13.92 -0.63 -8.48
N LEU A 56 -14.10 -1.10 -7.24
CA LEU A 56 -13.00 -1.55 -6.38
C LEU A 56 -12.90 -3.08 -6.44
N ARG A 57 -11.84 -3.58 -7.08
CA ARG A 57 -11.63 -5.02 -7.30
C ARG A 57 -10.82 -5.68 -6.19
N ALA A 58 -9.93 -4.92 -5.56
CA ALA A 58 -9.06 -5.41 -4.49
C ALA A 58 -9.84 -5.78 -3.23
N SER A 59 -9.28 -6.72 -2.46
CA SER A 59 -9.84 -7.07 -1.15
C SER A 59 -9.54 -5.97 -0.13
N ILE A 60 -10.56 -5.61 0.65
CA ILE A 60 -10.52 -4.48 1.58
C ILE A 60 -10.18 -5.00 2.99
N HIS A 61 -9.20 -4.37 3.63
CA HIS A 61 -8.69 -4.74 4.95
C HIS A 61 -8.49 -3.50 5.82
N GLU A 62 -9.57 -3.06 6.45
CA GLU A 62 -9.60 -1.85 7.28
C GLU A 62 -8.80 -1.98 8.59
N TRP A 63 -8.32 -0.83 9.10
CA TRP A 63 -7.60 -0.72 10.37
C TRP A 63 -7.93 0.60 11.08
N SER A 64 -7.84 0.62 12.42
CA SER A 64 -8.21 1.80 13.24
C SER A 64 -7.01 2.45 13.92
N ASP A 65 -6.08 1.63 14.40
CA ASP A 65 -4.88 2.03 15.15
C ASP A 65 -3.65 1.24 14.70
N ALA A 66 -2.51 1.51 15.34
CA ALA A 66 -1.23 0.93 14.97
C ALA A 66 -1.15 -0.59 15.23
N GLU A 67 -1.84 -1.09 16.25
CA GLU A 67 -1.84 -2.50 16.61
C GLU A 67 -2.65 -3.29 15.58
N GLU A 68 -3.86 -2.83 15.25
CA GLU A 68 -4.66 -3.41 14.17
C GLU A 68 -3.93 -3.35 12.82
N LEU A 69 -3.24 -2.24 12.54
CA LEU A 69 -2.47 -2.07 11.31
C LEU A 69 -1.37 -3.14 11.20
N GLU A 70 -0.58 -3.32 12.26
CA GLU A 70 0.51 -4.31 12.31
C GLU A 70 -0.04 -5.73 12.11
N GLU A 71 -1.08 -6.10 12.87
CA GLU A 71 -1.68 -7.43 12.80
C GLU A 71 -2.19 -7.76 11.39
N VAL A 72 -2.96 -6.83 10.79
CA VAL A 72 -3.54 -7.03 9.46
C VAL A 72 -2.45 -7.09 8.40
N LEU A 73 -1.46 -6.18 8.45
CA LEU A 73 -0.39 -6.15 7.45
C LEU A 73 0.44 -7.44 7.48
N LEU A 74 0.86 -7.90 8.67
CA LEU A 74 1.64 -9.13 8.81
C LEU A 74 0.86 -10.34 8.31
N ARG A 75 -0.45 -10.42 8.63
CA ARG A 75 -1.32 -11.48 8.11
C ARG A 75 -1.36 -11.48 6.58
N LEU A 76 -1.57 -10.33 5.95
CA LEU A 76 -1.63 -10.21 4.49
C LEU A 76 -0.31 -10.52 3.79
N VAL A 77 0.82 -10.11 4.36
CA VAL A 77 2.15 -10.47 3.85
C VAL A 77 2.33 -11.99 3.92
N ASN A 78 2.00 -12.62 5.05
CA ASN A 78 2.09 -14.07 5.20
C ASN A 78 1.18 -14.82 4.22
N GLU A 79 -0.05 -14.36 4.01
CA GLU A 79 -0.99 -14.88 3.00
C GLU A 79 -0.44 -14.76 1.57
N SER A 80 0.27 -13.66 1.29
CA SER A 80 0.89 -13.41 -0.02
C SER A 80 2.04 -14.37 -0.29
N VAL A 81 2.83 -14.70 0.74
CA VAL A 81 3.93 -15.67 0.60
C VAL A 81 3.37 -17.10 0.50
N THR A 82 2.36 -17.48 1.27
CA THR A 82 1.79 -18.85 1.20
C THR A 82 1.08 -19.14 -0.12
N ALA A 83 0.46 -18.15 -0.76
CA ALA A 83 -0.13 -18.31 -2.08
C ALA A 83 0.89 -18.64 -3.18
N ASP A 84 2.17 -18.32 -2.99
CA ASP A 84 3.27 -18.56 -3.95
C ASP A 84 4.09 -19.83 -3.61
N ARG A 85 3.84 -20.47 -2.45
CA ARG A 85 4.53 -21.69 -1.97
C ARG A 85 4.14 -22.99 -2.70
N GLY A 86 3.88 -22.90 -4.01
CA GLY A 86 4.30 -23.93 -4.95
C GLY A 86 5.79 -23.83 -5.32
N LYS A 87 6.51 -22.78 -4.87
CA LYS A 87 7.91 -22.54 -5.23
C LYS A 87 8.73 -21.89 -4.09
N VAL A 88 9.22 -22.76 -3.20
CA VAL A 88 10.52 -22.73 -2.46
C VAL A 88 10.95 -21.47 -1.66
N ASP A 89 11.28 -21.78 -0.39
CA ASP A 89 12.08 -21.12 0.66
C ASP A 89 11.53 -19.97 1.53
N ASN A 90 11.40 -20.32 2.81
CA ASN A 90 11.09 -19.50 3.98
C ASN A 90 12.19 -18.46 4.23
N GLN A 91 12.11 -17.30 3.59
CA GLN A 91 12.83 -16.12 4.09
C GLN A 91 11.87 -15.28 4.91
N LEU A 92 11.90 -15.50 6.23
CA LEU A 92 11.29 -14.62 7.22
C LEU A 92 11.86 -13.22 6.98
N VAL A 93 11.06 -12.30 6.47
CA VAL A 93 11.48 -10.90 6.25
C VAL A 93 11.68 -10.27 7.63
N SER A 94 12.94 -10.15 8.05
CA SER A 94 13.32 -9.33 9.20
C SER A 94 13.12 -7.87 8.80
N VAL A 95 12.01 -7.28 9.27
CA VAL A 95 11.74 -5.86 9.08
C VAL A 95 12.43 -5.11 10.22
N ASP A 96 13.72 -4.83 10.07
CA ASP A 96 14.37 -3.78 10.84
C ASP A 96 13.86 -2.42 10.30
N CYS A 97 12.75 -1.94 10.86
CA CYS A 97 12.27 -0.56 10.70
C CYS A 97 13.27 0.41 11.36
N LYS A 98 14.47 0.56 10.79
CA LYS A 98 15.38 1.62 11.20
C LYS A 98 14.82 2.94 10.71
N PHE A 99 14.19 3.69 11.62
CA PHE A 99 14.08 5.13 11.50
C PHE A 99 15.50 5.69 11.40
N GLN A 100 15.99 5.84 10.16
CA GLN A 100 17.22 6.55 9.91
C GLN A 100 16.91 8.04 10.04
N THR A 101 17.15 8.59 11.23
CA THR A 101 17.33 10.03 11.38
C THR A 101 18.58 10.39 10.60
N THR A 102 18.41 10.74 9.33
CA THR A 102 19.49 11.38 8.59
C THR A 102 19.79 12.70 9.31
N PRO A 103 21.06 13.01 9.61
CA PRO A 103 21.40 14.36 10.05
C PRO A 103 20.97 15.31 8.92
N LEU A 104 20.22 16.34 9.27
CA LEU A 104 19.82 17.42 8.36
C LEU A 104 21.10 18.09 7.82
N SER A 105 21.64 17.55 6.73
CA SER A 105 22.68 18.21 5.96
C SER A 105 22.03 19.44 5.33
N SER A 106 22.53 20.61 5.71
CA SER A 106 22.07 21.92 5.27
C SER A 106 22.26 22.07 3.75
N HIS A 107 21.32 21.54 2.98
CA HIS A 107 21.18 21.80 1.54
C HIS A 107 19.98 22.74 1.30
N GLU A 108 19.91 23.81 2.09
CA GLU A 108 18.97 24.93 1.89
C GLU A 108 19.21 25.72 0.60
N ALA A 109 20.23 25.39 -0.20
CA ALA A 109 20.64 26.22 -1.33
C ALA A 109 19.83 26.02 -2.64
N ASN A 110 18.96 25.00 -2.76
CA ASN A 110 18.28 24.72 -4.05
C ASN A 110 16.85 24.13 -3.94
N LEU A 111 16.13 24.37 -2.84
CA LEU A 111 14.71 24.01 -2.81
C LEU A 111 13.87 25.13 -3.44
N PRO A 112 12.94 24.83 -4.37
CA PRO A 112 12.05 25.83 -4.94
C PRO A 112 11.17 26.41 -3.83
N LYS A 113 11.06 27.74 -3.78
CA LYS A 113 10.18 28.42 -2.82
C LYS A 113 8.74 27.96 -3.05
N PRO A 114 8.02 27.52 -2.01
CA PRO A 114 6.62 27.13 -2.15
C PRO A 114 5.81 28.33 -2.61
N LEU A 115 4.94 28.11 -3.60
CA LEU A 115 4.05 29.15 -4.10
C LEU A 115 2.95 29.41 -3.07
N PRO A 116 2.60 30.68 -2.80
CA PRO A 116 1.50 31.01 -1.92
C PRO A 116 0.18 30.54 -2.53
N VAL A 117 -0.66 29.89 -1.72
CA VAL A 117 -2.03 29.53 -2.11
C VAL A 117 -2.90 30.78 -1.97
N PRO A 118 -3.61 31.22 -3.01
CA PRO A 118 -4.54 32.34 -2.89
C PRO A 118 -5.68 32.02 -1.91
N HIS A 119 -5.99 32.97 -1.04
CA HIS A 119 -7.17 32.96 -0.16
C HIS A 119 -8.40 33.52 -0.87
#